data_AF-A0A7W1JKU3-F1
#
_entry.id   AF-A0A7W1JKU3-F1
#
_cell.length_a   1.000
_cell.length_b   1.000
_cell.length_c   1.000
_cell.angle_alpha   90.00
_cell.angle_beta   90.00
_cell.angle_gamma   90.00
#
_symmetry.space_group_name_H-M   'P 1'
#
loop_
_entity.id
_entity.type
_entity.pdbx_description
1 polymer ?
#
loop_
_entity_poly.entity_id
_entity_poly.type
_entity_poly.pdbx_seq_one_letter_code
_entity_poly.pdbx_strand_id
1 'polypeptide(L)'
;MKSLLQHDGRWLAPWDHAAAWPRPGAVATVTSALAQPTRNEGFGFSPPAGGHPLAEPALSAALKQRAEEIAAAFTLIEPALRRLAPHQFDDGFPERAHRELANSLGVDIPAAELESSWSTPLDLGRIHARCVLDTFRNLVGREFDRNLLALVDEGESTEALIRRFGFHAVDITACADGRLGGAVDFILRVPPAVVVWHDSYAGAMFDVEDALHRWEAVELRRWREGRPNDASEPTRYLKIGLYHFSSVDPRHQGCAAHGSDEVRAATALLARLREFGGAVESTHCCGAGVDTLLVGVDTDTDAIRVHVPDAAGGVDVHRFISSATLYEQTASLEREAAKEFIRHAVADCAGVDAADAPTEGMRWLCGYLLKNNIGQVDAVRGWNGGGYADSGHTEQLVVAGDAIDDVQLRNLVFQA
;
A
#
# COMPACT_ATOMS: atom_id res chain seq x y z
N MET A 1 13.32 -23.88 26.26
CA MET A 1 12.25 -24.81 26.66
C MET A 1 12.63 -25.55 27.94
N LYS A 2 12.16 -25.08 29.09
CA LYS A 2 12.06 -25.84 30.34
C LYS A 2 10.71 -25.53 30.98
N SER A 3 10.02 -26.60 31.32
CA SER A 3 8.63 -26.72 31.78
C SER A 3 8.34 -25.93 33.07
N LEU A 4 7.23 -25.18 33.09
CA LEU A 4 6.57 -24.68 34.29
C LEU A 4 5.15 -25.28 34.35
N LEU A 5 5.05 -26.44 34.99
CA LEU A 5 3.78 -27.11 35.32
C LEU A 5 3.88 -27.53 36.79
N GLN A 6 2.96 -27.05 37.64
CA GLN A 6 2.80 -27.55 39.01
C GLN A 6 1.72 -28.64 39.08
N HIS A 7 1.83 -29.47 40.11
CA HIS A 7 1.27 -30.83 40.20
C HIS A 7 -0.26 -30.95 40.40
N ASP A 8 -1.03 -29.88 40.28
CA ASP A 8 -2.48 -29.86 40.53
C ASP A 8 -3.31 -29.21 39.40
N GLY A 9 -2.71 -28.93 38.23
CA GLY A 9 -3.45 -28.76 36.97
C GLY A 9 -4.28 -27.48 36.82
N ARG A 10 -3.94 -26.37 37.49
CA ARG A 10 -4.57 -25.05 37.25
C ARG A 10 -3.56 -24.00 36.78
N TRP A 11 -3.97 -23.20 35.78
CA TRP A 11 -3.21 -22.07 35.24
C TRP A 11 -3.51 -20.79 36.03
N LEU A 12 -2.48 -20.04 36.45
CA LEU A 12 -2.60 -18.71 37.05
C LEU A 12 -2.42 -17.63 35.97
N ALA A 13 -3.43 -16.78 35.79
CA ALA A 13 -3.31 -15.52 35.06
C ALA A 13 -2.56 -14.49 35.93
N PRO A 14 -1.54 -13.78 35.41
CA PRO A 14 -0.97 -12.63 36.11
C PRO A 14 -1.90 -11.40 35.91
N TRP A 15 -1.57 -10.25 36.47
CA TRP A 15 -2.29 -8.96 36.39
C TRP A 15 -3.46 -8.79 37.38
N ASP A 16 -3.14 -8.78 38.67
CA ASP A 16 -3.89 -7.96 39.63
C ASP A 16 -3.03 -7.69 40.86
N HIS A 17 -2.29 -6.56 40.90
CA HIS A 17 -1.87 -5.94 42.16
C HIS A 17 -1.57 -4.45 41.94
N ALA A 18 -2.52 -3.62 42.32
CA ALA A 18 -2.33 -2.22 42.62
C ALA A 18 -1.45 -2.07 43.87
N ALA A 19 -0.39 -1.25 43.79
CA ALA A 19 0.29 -0.70 44.94
C ALA A 19 0.89 0.67 44.59
N ALA A 20 0.29 1.72 45.16
CA ALA A 20 0.82 3.07 45.14
C ALA A 20 1.95 3.21 46.18
N TRP A 21 3.03 3.90 45.84
CA TRP A 21 3.96 4.53 46.80
C TRP A 21 4.48 5.88 46.26
N PRO A 22 4.90 6.83 47.14
CA PRO A 22 4.94 8.25 46.79
C PRO A 22 6.35 8.91 46.83
N ARG A 23 6.40 10.14 46.27
CA ARG A 23 7.38 11.27 46.46
C ARG A 23 8.69 11.21 45.64
N PRO A 24 9.51 12.30 45.52
CA PRO A 24 9.28 13.76 45.51
C PRO A 24 10.09 14.52 44.40
N GLY A 25 9.86 15.83 44.25
CA GLY A 25 10.94 16.81 43.99
C GLY A 25 11.17 17.24 42.53
N ALA A 26 11.02 18.54 42.29
CA ALA A 26 11.08 19.20 40.99
C ALA A 26 12.50 19.45 40.47
N VAL A 27 12.66 19.39 39.13
CA VAL A 27 13.65 20.19 38.38
C VAL A 27 12.93 20.78 37.17
N ALA A 28 12.92 22.10 37.10
CA ALA A 28 12.23 22.87 36.08
C ALA A 28 12.97 22.77 34.73
N THR A 29 12.25 22.38 33.69
CA THR A 29 12.71 22.48 32.29
C THR A 29 11.70 23.31 31.52
N VAL A 30 12.22 24.28 30.77
CA VAL A 30 11.50 25.31 30.04
C VAL A 30 10.52 24.67 29.05
N THR A 31 9.23 24.91 29.28
CA THR A 31 8.10 24.44 28.46
C THR A 31 8.06 25.18 27.13
N SER A 32 8.38 24.51 26.04
CA SER A 32 7.74 24.79 24.75
C SER A 32 6.36 24.11 24.79
N ALA A 33 5.31 24.83 24.41
CA ALA A 33 3.93 24.40 24.57
C ALA A 33 3.68 23.09 23.79
N LEU A 34 3.34 22.04 24.53
CA LEU A 34 2.75 20.81 23.98
C LEU A 34 1.42 21.18 23.32
N ALA A 35 1.39 21.23 22.00
CA ALA A 35 0.14 21.18 21.26
C ALA A 35 -0.50 19.81 21.55
N GLN A 36 -1.62 19.82 22.27
CA GLN A 36 -2.47 18.64 22.41
C GLN A 36 -2.95 18.21 21.02
N PRO A 37 -3.13 16.89 20.78
CA PRO A 37 -3.75 16.43 19.55
C PRO A 37 -5.19 16.93 19.54
N THR A 38 -5.48 17.90 18.69
CA THR A 38 -6.85 18.31 18.41
C THR A 38 -7.59 17.08 17.91
N ARG A 39 -8.70 16.75 18.58
CA ARG A 39 -9.68 15.81 18.04
C ARG A 39 -9.99 16.25 16.61
N ASN A 40 -9.77 15.38 15.63
CA ASN A 40 -10.25 15.57 14.26
C ASN A 40 -11.77 15.68 14.30
N GLU A 41 -12.28 16.91 14.30
CA GLU A 41 -13.65 17.15 13.87
C GLU A 41 -13.73 16.82 12.38
N GLY A 42 -14.78 16.11 11.97
CA GLY A 42 -14.87 15.46 10.66
C GLY A 42 -14.46 16.36 9.50
N PHE A 43 -13.55 15.85 8.68
CA PHE A 43 -13.04 16.50 7.47
C PHE A 43 -14.15 16.68 6.43
N GLY A 44 -14.86 17.80 6.53
CA GLY A 44 -15.87 18.24 5.56
C GLY A 44 -15.40 19.51 4.84
N PHE A 45 -14.36 19.42 4.02
CA PHE A 45 -14.02 20.48 3.08
C PHE A 45 -14.00 19.92 1.65
N SER A 46 -14.94 20.41 0.84
CA SER A 46 -14.98 20.18 -0.60
C SER A 46 -13.64 20.55 -1.24
N PRO A 47 -13.18 19.84 -2.29
CA PRO A 47 -11.95 20.19 -2.98
C PRO A 47 -11.99 21.66 -3.44
N PRO A 48 -10.83 22.36 -3.48
CA PRO A 48 -10.77 23.73 -3.96
C PRO A 48 -11.35 23.81 -5.39
N ALA A 49 -11.98 24.93 -5.72
CA ALA A 49 -12.58 25.12 -7.04
C ALA A 49 -11.49 25.06 -8.11
N GLY A 50 -11.40 23.93 -8.84
CA GLY A 50 -10.34 23.65 -9.81
C GLY A 50 -9.40 22.48 -9.45
N GLY A 51 -9.55 21.86 -8.27
CA GLY A 51 -8.67 20.79 -7.79
C GLY A 51 -7.40 21.30 -7.11
N HIS A 52 -6.69 20.44 -6.38
CA HIS A 52 -5.43 20.81 -5.72
C HIS A 52 -4.34 21.16 -6.76
N PRO A 53 -3.47 22.18 -6.54
CA PRO A 53 -2.44 22.60 -7.50
C PRO A 53 -1.40 21.51 -7.85
N LEU A 54 -1.20 20.55 -6.95
CA LEU A 54 -0.34 19.37 -7.15
C LEU A 54 -1.08 18.16 -7.74
N ALA A 55 -2.39 18.25 -7.97
CA ALA A 55 -3.13 17.17 -8.61
C ALA A 55 -2.73 17.02 -10.08
N GLU A 56 -2.89 15.80 -10.59
CA GLU A 56 -2.66 15.45 -12.00
C GLU A 56 -3.97 14.97 -12.62
N PRO A 57 -4.83 15.87 -13.15
CA PRO A 57 -6.19 15.50 -13.56
C PRO A 57 -6.23 14.41 -14.63
N ALA A 58 -5.27 14.41 -15.56
CA ALA A 58 -5.19 13.39 -16.62
C ALA A 58 -4.86 12.00 -16.05
N LEU A 59 -3.88 11.93 -15.14
CA LEU A 59 -3.51 10.69 -14.46
C LEU A 59 -4.67 10.19 -13.58
N SER A 60 -5.29 11.07 -12.79
CA SER A 60 -6.44 10.73 -11.96
C SER A 60 -7.63 10.26 -12.80
N ALA A 61 -7.89 10.86 -13.96
CA ALA A 61 -8.93 10.38 -14.87
C ALA A 61 -8.64 8.98 -15.44
N ALA A 62 -7.39 8.73 -15.84
CA ALA A 62 -6.97 7.42 -16.36
C ALA A 62 -7.07 6.32 -15.28
N LEU A 63 -6.63 6.61 -14.05
CA LEU A 63 -6.76 5.71 -12.90
C LEU A 63 -8.21 5.44 -12.55
N LYS A 64 -9.07 6.46 -12.59
CA LYS A 64 -10.52 6.30 -12.38
C LYS A 64 -11.14 5.37 -13.42
N GLN A 65 -10.83 5.61 -14.70
CA GLN A 65 -11.34 4.78 -15.79
C GLN A 65 -10.90 3.32 -15.61
N ARG A 66 -9.63 3.07 -15.29
CA ARG A 66 -9.12 1.71 -15.00
C ARG A 66 -9.90 1.06 -13.85
N ALA A 67 -10.11 1.79 -12.75
CA ALA A 67 -10.84 1.28 -11.59
C ALA A 67 -12.30 0.94 -11.93
N GLU A 68 -12.99 1.81 -12.68
CA GLU A 68 -14.37 1.59 -13.13
C GLU A 68 -14.48 0.40 -14.09
N GLU A 69 -13.53 0.25 -15.02
CA GLU A 69 -13.49 -0.88 -15.96
C GLU A 69 -13.28 -2.22 -15.25
N ILE A 70 -12.34 -2.28 -14.29
CA ILE A 70 -12.09 -3.47 -13.48
C ILE A 70 -13.34 -3.80 -12.64
N ALA A 71 -13.87 -2.83 -11.90
CA ALA A 71 -15.05 -3.04 -11.06
C ALA A 71 -16.26 -3.50 -11.89
N ALA A 72 -16.51 -2.85 -13.04
CA ALA A 72 -17.59 -3.21 -13.95
C ALA A 72 -17.51 -4.69 -14.38
N ALA A 73 -16.31 -5.19 -14.70
CA ALA A 73 -16.11 -6.57 -15.12
C ALA A 73 -16.60 -7.60 -14.07
N PHE A 74 -16.34 -7.35 -12.78
CA PHE A 74 -16.81 -8.24 -11.70
C PHE A 74 -18.31 -8.08 -11.41
N THR A 75 -18.86 -6.86 -11.48
CA THR A 75 -20.29 -6.63 -11.21
C THR A 75 -21.24 -7.33 -12.18
N LEU A 76 -20.76 -7.72 -13.36
CA LEU A 76 -21.56 -8.44 -14.37
C LEU A 76 -21.76 -9.94 -14.03
N ILE A 77 -20.92 -10.52 -13.16
CA ILE A 77 -20.90 -11.96 -12.90
C ILE A 77 -22.20 -12.41 -12.22
N GLU A 78 -22.57 -11.80 -11.10
CA GLU A 78 -23.77 -12.21 -10.35
C GLU A 78 -25.07 -12.08 -11.18
N PRO A 79 -25.34 -10.95 -11.88
CA PRO A 79 -26.49 -10.85 -12.76
C PRO A 79 -26.54 -11.92 -13.84
N ALA A 80 -25.40 -12.26 -14.45
CA ALA A 80 -25.34 -13.32 -15.46
C ALA A 80 -25.74 -14.68 -14.87
N LEU A 81 -25.20 -15.05 -13.71
CA LEU A 81 -25.52 -16.33 -13.06
C LEU A 81 -26.97 -16.37 -12.56
N ARG A 82 -27.51 -15.27 -12.02
CA ARG A 82 -28.91 -15.16 -11.61
C ARG A 82 -29.87 -15.35 -12.78
N ARG A 83 -29.51 -14.89 -13.99
CA ARG A 83 -30.31 -15.15 -15.20
C ARG A 83 -30.25 -16.62 -15.61
N LEU A 84 -29.11 -17.30 -15.44
CA LEU A 84 -28.96 -18.69 -15.85
C LEU A 84 -29.63 -19.69 -14.90
N ALA A 85 -29.59 -19.43 -13.58
CA ALA A 85 -30.01 -20.40 -12.56
C ALA A 85 -31.45 -20.97 -12.73
N PRO A 86 -32.48 -20.17 -13.10
CA PRO A 86 -33.84 -20.70 -13.27
C PRO A 86 -34.01 -21.60 -14.50
N HIS A 87 -33.14 -21.46 -15.50
CA HIS A 87 -33.26 -22.10 -16.82
C HIS A 87 -32.42 -23.37 -16.96
N GLN A 88 -31.75 -23.80 -15.89
CA GLN A 88 -30.75 -24.89 -15.95
C GLN A 88 -31.29 -26.23 -16.48
N PHE A 89 -32.61 -26.46 -16.39
CA PHE A 89 -33.28 -27.68 -16.85
C PHE A 89 -33.99 -27.52 -18.20
N ASP A 90 -33.93 -26.35 -18.83
CA ASP A 90 -34.57 -26.11 -20.12
C ASP A 90 -33.81 -26.81 -21.25
N ASP A 91 -34.51 -27.29 -22.29
CA ASP A 91 -33.90 -27.91 -23.46
C ASP A 91 -32.85 -26.99 -24.10
N GLY A 92 -31.65 -27.49 -24.41
CA GLY A 92 -30.56 -26.69 -25.01
C GLY A 92 -30.00 -25.60 -24.09
N PHE A 93 -30.21 -25.71 -22.78
CA PHE A 93 -29.62 -24.82 -21.79
C PHE A 93 -28.08 -24.72 -21.89
N PRO A 94 -27.31 -25.83 -22.02
CA PRO A 94 -25.85 -25.74 -21.99
C PRO A 94 -25.26 -24.81 -23.05
N GLU A 95 -25.76 -24.86 -24.29
CA GLU A 95 -25.31 -23.99 -25.39
C GLU A 95 -25.79 -22.54 -25.24
N ARG A 96 -26.93 -22.32 -24.58
CA ARG A 96 -27.39 -20.97 -24.22
C ARG A 96 -26.53 -20.38 -23.12
N ALA A 97 -26.25 -21.15 -22.07
CA ALA A 97 -25.44 -20.73 -20.94
C ALA A 97 -24.00 -20.41 -21.36
N HIS A 98 -23.38 -21.27 -22.17
CA HIS A 98 -22.07 -21.00 -22.76
C HIS A 98 -22.05 -19.66 -23.52
N ARG A 99 -23.03 -19.42 -24.41
CA ARG A 99 -23.11 -18.15 -25.17
C ARG A 99 -23.36 -16.95 -24.27
N GLU A 100 -24.20 -17.06 -23.26
CA GLU A 100 -24.47 -15.97 -22.30
C GLU A 100 -23.19 -15.58 -21.55
N LEU A 101 -22.44 -16.56 -21.04
CA LEU A 101 -21.18 -16.33 -20.32
C LEU A 101 -20.10 -15.74 -21.24
N ALA A 102 -19.97 -16.26 -22.46
CA ALA A 102 -19.03 -15.75 -23.44
C ALA A 102 -19.36 -14.32 -23.87
N ASN A 103 -20.63 -14.02 -24.14
CA ASN A 103 -21.04 -12.70 -24.61
C ASN A 103 -21.07 -11.64 -23.49
N SER A 104 -21.47 -12.03 -22.28
CA SER A 104 -21.66 -11.09 -21.16
C SER A 104 -20.38 -10.85 -20.38
N LEU A 105 -19.55 -11.88 -20.22
CA LEU A 105 -18.36 -11.85 -19.35
C LEU A 105 -17.05 -12.06 -20.12
N GLY A 106 -17.11 -12.50 -21.38
CA GLY A 106 -15.92 -12.96 -22.10
C GLY A 106 -15.34 -14.25 -21.52
N VAL A 107 -16.15 -15.04 -20.81
CA VAL A 107 -15.74 -16.28 -20.15
C VAL A 107 -16.18 -17.48 -20.98
N ASP A 108 -15.21 -18.31 -21.37
CA ASP A 108 -15.44 -19.52 -22.16
C ASP A 108 -15.52 -20.76 -21.24
N ILE A 109 -16.75 -21.15 -20.91
CA ILE A 109 -17.03 -22.43 -20.23
C ILE A 109 -17.65 -23.39 -21.27
N PRO A 110 -17.05 -24.56 -21.52
CA PRO A 110 -17.60 -25.54 -22.46
C PRO A 110 -19.03 -25.95 -22.08
N ALA A 111 -19.91 -26.09 -23.07
CA ALA A 111 -21.30 -26.51 -22.85
C ALA A 111 -21.39 -27.83 -22.06
N ALA A 112 -20.46 -28.78 -22.28
CA ALA A 112 -20.42 -30.04 -21.54
C ALA A 112 -20.24 -29.87 -20.02
N GLU A 113 -19.62 -28.78 -19.56
CA GLU A 113 -19.47 -28.45 -18.13
C GLU A 113 -20.72 -27.74 -17.56
N LEU A 114 -21.66 -27.35 -18.41
CA LEU A 114 -22.92 -26.68 -18.09
C LEU A 114 -24.13 -27.60 -18.24
N GLU A 115 -23.90 -28.90 -18.42
CA GLU A 115 -24.97 -29.89 -18.39
C GLU A 115 -25.53 -30.03 -16.97
N SER A 116 -26.86 -30.05 -16.88
CA SER A 116 -27.55 -30.26 -15.61
C SER A 116 -28.73 -31.21 -15.78
N SER A 117 -29.11 -31.88 -14.69
CA SER A 117 -30.27 -32.76 -14.65
C SER A 117 -31.00 -32.60 -13.32
N TRP A 118 -32.24 -33.08 -13.23
CA TRP A 118 -33.03 -33.00 -11.99
C TRP A 118 -32.32 -33.63 -10.78
N SER A 119 -31.47 -34.64 -10.98
CA SER A 119 -30.67 -35.30 -9.94
C SER A 119 -29.30 -34.67 -9.72
N THR A 120 -28.86 -33.79 -10.62
CA THR A 120 -27.53 -33.16 -10.60
C THR A 120 -27.66 -31.74 -11.16
N PRO A 121 -28.12 -30.78 -10.33
CA PRO A 121 -28.18 -29.37 -10.74
C PRO A 121 -26.79 -28.79 -10.94
N LEU A 122 -26.71 -27.60 -11.52
CA LEU A 122 -25.43 -26.91 -11.68
C LEU A 122 -24.78 -26.58 -10.35
N ASP A 123 -23.47 -26.78 -10.27
CA ASP A 123 -22.66 -26.21 -9.21
C ASP A 123 -22.41 -24.72 -9.50
N LEU A 124 -23.38 -23.89 -9.13
CA LEU A 124 -23.30 -22.44 -9.30
C LEU A 124 -22.11 -21.83 -8.54
N GLY A 125 -21.65 -22.46 -7.45
CA GLY A 125 -20.46 -22.02 -6.72
C GLY A 125 -19.19 -22.21 -7.55
N ARG A 126 -19.03 -23.39 -8.16
CA ARG A 126 -17.93 -23.68 -9.09
C ARG A 126 -17.98 -22.81 -10.33
N ILE A 127 -19.16 -22.61 -10.93
CA ILE A 127 -19.30 -21.74 -12.10
C ILE A 127 -18.97 -20.29 -11.74
N HIS A 128 -19.45 -19.80 -10.59
CA HIS A 128 -19.10 -18.47 -10.08
C HIS A 128 -17.59 -18.31 -9.92
N ALA A 129 -16.93 -19.26 -9.25
CA ALA A 129 -15.48 -19.22 -9.08
C ALA A 129 -14.74 -19.21 -10.43
N ARG A 130 -15.21 -20.00 -11.41
CA ARG A 130 -14.64 -20.00 -12.77
C ARG A 130 -14.81 -18.65 -13.46
N CYS A 131 -15.99 -18.03 -13.36
CA CYS A 131 -16.23 -16.69 -13.89
C CYS A 131 -15.32 -15.64 -13.25
N VAL A 132 -15.15 -15.65 -11.92
CA VAL A 132 -14.26 -14.73 -11.20
C VAL A 132 -12.81 -14.88 -11.70
N LEU A 133 -12.31 -16.12 -11.76
CA LEU A 133 -10.93 -16.40 -12.18
C LEU A 133 -10.67 -16.07 -13.65
N ASP A 134 -11.58 -16.43 -14.56
CA ASP A 134 -11.42 -16.12 -15.98
C ASP A 134 -11.58 -14.61 -16.25
N THR A 135 -12.47 -13.91 -15.55
CA THR A 135 -12.56 -12.44 -15.59
C THR A 135 -11.25 -11.80 -15.14
N PHE A 136 -10.70 -12.24 -14.00
CA PHE A 136 -9.41 -11.75 -13.51
C PHE A 136 -8.27 -12.02 -14.51
N ARG A 137 -8.16 -13.24 -15.05
CA ARG A 137 -7.20 -13.59 -16.10
C ARG A 137 -7.35 -12.70 -17.34
N ASN A 138 -8.58 -12.47 -17.78
CA ASN A 138 -8.86 -11.62 -18.94
C ASN A 138 -8.45 -10.17 -18.70
N LEU A 139 -8.56 -9.66 -17.46
CA LEU A 139 -8.10 -8.32 -17.07
C LEU A 139 -6.57 -8.23 -17.05
N VAL A 140 -5.88 -9.23 -16.49
CA VAL A 140 -4.41 -9.32 -16.51
C VAL A 140 -3.89 -9.24 -17.95
N GLY A 141 -4.53 -9.96 -18.88
CA GLY A 141 -4.16 -9.95 -20.30
C GLY A 141 -4.36 -8.61 -21.05
N ARG A 142 -4.94 -7.58 -20.42
CA ARG A 142 -5.17 -6.26 -21.05
C ARG A 142 -3.98 -5.30 -20.92
N GLU A 143 -2.96 -5.64 -20.14
CA GLU A 143 -1.74 -4.81 -19.97
C GLU A 143 -2.04 -3.34 -19.63
N PHE A 144 -2.86 -3.09 -18.59
CA PHE A 144 -3.30 -1.73 -18.19
C PHE A 144 -2.13 -0.74 -17.97
N ASP A 145 -0.95 -1.23 -17.60
CA ASP A 145 0.19 -0.43 -17.15
C ASP A 145 0.84 0.41 -18.26
N ARG A 146 0.74 0.01 -19.54
CA ARG A 146 1.44 0.70 -20.64
C ARG A 146 0.99 2.16 -20.83
N ASN A 147 -0.24 2.49 -20.46
CA ASN A 147 -0.80 3.84 -20.63
C ASN A 147 -0.54 4.76 -19.43
N LEU A 148 -0.35 4.21 -18.23
CA LEU A 148 -0.13 4.99 -17.00
C LEU A 148 1.33 5.47 -16.89
N LEU A 149 2.29 4.66 -17.34
CA LEU A 149 3.71 5.01 -17.38
C LEU A 149 3.97 6.31 -18.13
N ALA A 150 3.30 6.52 -19.28
CA ALA A 150 3.45 7.75 -20.08
C ALA A 150 2.86 9.01 -19.41
N LEU A 151 2.00 8.84 -18.40
CA LEU A 151 1.35 9.94 -17.67
C LEU A 151 2.04 10.26 -16.34
N VAL A 152 2.84 9.32 -15.80
CA VAL A 152 3.66 9.52 -14.61
C VAL A 152 5.08 9.96 -14.97
N ASP A 153 5.55 9.61 -16.17
CA ASP A 153 6.86 10.01 -16.68
C ASP A 153 6.87 11.50 -17.04
N GLU A 154 7.52 12.32 -16.20
CA GLU A 154 7.86 13.72 -16.52
C GLU A 154 8.97 13.82 -17.60
N GLY A 155 9.33 12.71 -18.26
CA GLY A 155 10.37 12.59 -19.28
C GLY A 155 11.74 12.23 -18.71
N GLU A 156 11.78 11.69 -17.49
CA GLU A 156 13.03 11.40 -16.77
C GLU A 156 13.41 9.93 -16.89
N SER A 157 14.61 9.67 -17.42
CA SER A 157 15.15 8.31 -17.49
C SER A 157 15.26 7.67 -16.10
N THR A 158 15.10 6.35 -16.02
CA THR A 158 15.31 5.56 -14.79
C THR A 158 16.65 5.85 -14.11
N GLU A 159 17.71 6.08 -14.90
CA GLU A 159 19.05 6.40 -14.41
C GLU A 159 19.09 7.76 -13.68
N ALA A 160 18.32 8.74 -14.16
CA ALA A 160 18.18 10.04 -13.50
C ALA A 160 17.41 9.92 -12.18
N LEU A 161 16.35 9.10 -12.15
CA LEU A 161 15.59 8.83 -10.93
C LEU A 161 16.46 8.13 -9.88
N ILE A 162 17.19 7.08 -10.27
CA ILE A 162 18.11 6.35 -9.38
C ILE A 162 19.14 7.31 -8.76
N ARG A 163 19.77 8.16 -9.58
CA ARG A 163 20.76 9.13 -9.10
C ARG A 163 20.16 10.17 -8.17
N ARG A 164 18.94 10.63 -8.46
CA ARG A 164 18.29 11.68 -7.67
C ARG A 164 17.82 11.16 -6.33
N PHE A 165 17.17 10.00 -6.31
CA PHE A 165 16.73 9.36 -5.07
C PHE A 165 17.90 8.79 -4.27
N GLY A 166 18.98 8.39 -4.94
CA GLY A 166 20.06 7.61 -4.32
C GLY A 166 19.72 6.13 -4.15
N PHE A 167 18.66 5.63 -4.80
CA PHE A 167 18.21 4.24 -4.67
C PHE A 167 18.25 3.51 -6.01
N HIS A 168 19.02 2.41 -6.07
CA HIS A 168 19.09 1.58 -7.28
C HIS A 168 17.99 0.52 -7.34
N ALA A 169 17.26 0.31 -6.25
CA ALA A 169 16.15 -0.63 -6.16
C ALA A 169 15.21 -0.20 -5.03
N VAL A 170 13.91 -0.24 -5.32
CA VAL A 170 12.84 -0.01 -4.35
C VAL A 170 12.03 -1.29 -4.20
N ASP A 171 11.93 -1.77 -2.97
CA ASP A 171 11.16 -2.94 -2.57
C ASP A 171 10.06 -2.51 -1.61
N ILE A 172 8.80 -2.79 -1.96
CA ILE A 172 7.63 -2.30 -1.26
C ILE A 172 6.85 -3.48 -0.69
N THR A 173 6.71 -3.51 0.63
CA THR A 173 5.82 -4.47 1.32
C THR A 173 4.62 -3.77 1.91
N ALA A 174 3.42 -4.25 1.56
CA ALA A 174 2.17 -3.80 2.16
C ALA A 174 1.53 -4.81 3.11
N CYS A 175 0.54 -4.36 3.88
CA CYS A 175 -0.41 -5.27 4.50
C CYS A 175 -1.22 -5.99 3.41
N ALA A 176 -1.50 -7.27 3.60
CA ALA A 176 -2.36 -8.08 2.72
C ALA A 176 -3.81 -7.59 2.60
N ASP A 177 -4.21 -6.60 3.40
CA ASP A 177 -5.51 -5.92 3.33
C ASP A 177 -5.78 -5.43 1.91
N GLY A 178 -6.91 -5.84 1.31
CA GLY A 178 -7.20 -5.53 -0.07
C GLY A 178 -7.35 -4.04 -0.34
N ARG A 179 -7.59 -3.21 0.68
CA ARG A 179 -7.60 -1.74 0.52
C ARG A 179 -6.24 -1.18 0.10
N LEU A 180 -5.15 -1.92 0.32
CA LEU A 180 -3.81 -1.59 -0.18
C LEU A 180 -3.50 -2.18 -1.57
N GLY A 181 -4.44 -2.84 -2.23
CA GLY A 181 -4.23 -3.43 -3.56
C GLY A 181 -3.87 -2.43 -4.67
N GLY A 182 -3.98 -1.12 -4.41
CA GLY A 182 -3.52 -0.03 -5.28
C GLY A 182 -2.28 0.71 -4.74
N ALA A 183 -1.49 0.11 -3.86
CA ALA A 183 -0.40 0.77 -3.14
C ALA A 183 0.62 1.47 -4.07
N VAL A 184 1.06 0.78 -5.13
CA VAL A 184 2.09 1.33 -6.03
C VAL A 184 1.48 2.34 -6.99
N ASP A 185 0.43 1.96 -7.71
CA ASP A 185 -0.10 2.78 -8.82
C ASP A 185 -0.98 3.95 -8.37
N PHE A 186 -1.82 3.75 -7.35
CA PHE A 186 -2.78 4.76 -6.91
C PHE A 186 -2.21 5.60 -5.76
N ILE A 187 -1.74 4.93 -4.70
CA ILE A 187 -1.41 5.57 -3.42
C ILE A 187 -0.05 6.28 -3.48
N LEU A 188 1.00 5.54 -3.82
CA LEU A 188 2.37 6.08 -3.81
C LEU A 188 2.77 6.71 -5.15
N ARG A 189 2.23 6.20 -6.27
CA ARG A 189 2.57 6.59 -7.65
C ARG A 189 4.09 6.57 -7.88
N VAL A 190 4.75 5.52 -7.38
CA VAL A 190 6.18 5.31 -7.58
C VAL A 190 6.41 4.86 -9.01
N PRO A 191 7.43 5.38 -9.73
CA PRO A 191 7.74 4.92 -11.07
C PRO A 191 8.04 3.41 -11.06
N PRO A 192 7.30 2.58 -11.81
CA PRO A 192 7.54 1.14 -11.86
C PRO A 192 8.97 0.78 -12.28
N ALA A 193 9.65 1.67 -13.01
CA ALA A 193 11.03 1.46 -13.45
C ALA A 193 12.07 1.35 -12.30
N VAL A 194 11.76 1.82 -11.10
CA VAL A 194 12.65 1.69 -9.91
C VAL A 194 12.14 0.69 -8.89
N VAL A 195 10.88 0.24 -9.02
CA VAL A 195 10.30 -0.79 -8.15
C VAL A 195 10.73 -2.16 -8.65
N VAL A 196 11.52 -2.87 -7.85
CA VAL A 196 12.03 -4.21 -8.19
C VAL A 196 11.16 -5.31 -7.62
N TRP A 197 10.47 -5.02 -6.52
CA TRP A 197 9.62 -5.97 -5.80
C TRP A 197 8.45 -5.22 -5.17
N HIS A 198 7.28 -5.83 -5.29
CA HIS A 198 6.07 -5.44 -4.57
C HIS A 198 5.46 -6.72 -4.02
N ASP A 199 5.22 -6.76 -2.71
CA ASP A 199 4.60 -7.90 -2.05
C ASP A 199 3.74 -7.45 -0.87
N SER A 200 3.04 -8.40 -0.28
CA SER A 200 2.13 -8.13 0.82
C SER A 200 2.07 -9.30 1.79
N TYR A 201 2.00 -8.97 3.07
CA TYR A 201 1.89 -9.95 4.15
C TYR A 201 0.85 -9.47 5.15
N ALA A 202 0.24 -10.38 5.92
CA ALA A 202 -0.64 -9.98 7.00
C ALA A 202 0.11 -9.03 7.97
N GLY A 203 -0.37 -7.79 8.11
CA GLY A 203 0.30 -6.76 8.90
C GLY A 203 1.61 -6.23 8.31
N ALA A 204 1.90 -6.48 7.03
CA ALA A 204 3.19 -6.18 6.39
C ALA A 204 4.40 -6.88 7.04
N MET A 205 4.14 -8.00 7.73
CA MET A 205 5.18 -8.78 8.40
C MET A 205 5.93 -9.68 7.40
N PHE A 206 6.73 -9.08 6.52
CA PHE A 206 7.49 -9.79 5.49
C PHE A 206 8.53 -10.75 6.06
N ASP A 207 8.92 -11.72 5.23
CA ASP A 207 10.01 -12.63 5.51
C ASP A 207 11.36 -11.94 5.29
N VAL A 208 12.16 -11.87 6.35
CA VAL A 208 13.47 -11.20 6.33
C VAL A 208 14.47 -11.99 5.48
N GLU A 209 14.39 -13.32 5.47
CA GLU A 209 15.30 -14.15 4.67
C GLU A 209 15.01 -13.99 3.18
N ASP A 210 13.74 -13.96 2.78
CA ASP A 210 13.38 -13.70 1.39
C ASP A 210 13.78 -12.29 0.95
N ALA A 211 13.56 -11.28 1.80
CA ALA A 211 14.02 -9.91 1.53
C ALA A 211 15.55 -9.83 1.37
N LEU A 212 16.30 -10.59 2.17
CA LEU A 212 17.76 -10.68 2.07
C LEU A 212 18.18 -11.29 0.72
N HIS A 213 17.58 -12.40 0.31
CA HIS A 213 17.87 -13.03 -0.98
C HIS A 213 17.56 -12.11 -2.17
N ARG A 214 16.49 -11.32 -2.09
CA ARG A 214 16.14 -10.33 -3.12
C ARG A 214 17.16 -9.22 -3.22
N TRP A 215 17.63 -8.70 -2.08
CA TRP A 215 18.72 -7.73 -2.02
C TRP A 215 20.02 -8.30 -2.61
N GLU A 216 20.41 -9.52 -2.22
CA GLU A 216 21.60 -10.21 -2.75
C GLU A 216 21.53 -10.37 -4.28
N ALA A 217 20.37 -10.74 -4.82
CA ALA A 217 20.16 -10.89 -6.25
C ALA A 217 20.35 -9.55 -7.00
N VAL A 218 19.86 -8.44 -6.43
CA VAL A 218 20.04 -7.10 -7.00
C VAL A 218 21.52 -6.67 -6.95
N GLU A 219 22.18 -6.81 -5.81
CA GLU A 219 23.60 -6.43 -5.67
C GLU A 219 24.50 -7.28 -6.58
N LEU A 220 24.26 -8.60 -6.65
CA LEU A 220 25.00 -9.47 -7.57
C LEU A 220 24.87 -9.02 -9.02
N ARG A 221 23.67 -8.58 -9.43
CA ARG A 221 23.43 -8.06 -10.77
C ARG A 221 24.17 -6.74 -11.01
N ARG A 222 24.21 -5.84 -10.03
CA ARG A 222 25.01 -4.60 -10.12
C ARG A 222 26.48 -4.91 -10.32
N TRP A 223 27.04 -5.82 -9.53
CA TRP A 223 28.45 -6.21 -9.64
C TRP A 223 28.81 -6.92 -10.94
N ARG A 224 27.91 -7.75 -11.48
CA ARG A 224 28.19 -8.56 -12.68
C ARG A 224 27.83 -7.87 -13.99
N GLU A 225 26.77 -7.07 -14.00
CA GLU A 225 26.17 -6.53 -15.22
C GLU A 225 26.15 -4.99 -15.25
N GLY A 226 26.49 -4.32 -14.15
CA GLY A 226 26.36 -2.86 -14.04
C GLY A 226 24.91 -2.38 -14.15
N ARG A 227 23.94 -3.22 -13.72
CA ARG A 227 22.51 -2.95 -13.84
C ARG A 227 21.81 -2.99 -12.48
N PRO A 228 20.88 -2.04 -12.21
CA PRO A 228 20.49 -0.93 -13.09
C PRO A 228 21.51 0.21 -13.16
N ASN A 229 22.51 0.21 -12.26
CA ASN A 229 23.69 1.07 -12.33
C ASN A 229 24.95 0.30 -11.87
N ASP A 230 26.12 0.93 -12.00
CA ASP A 230 27.39 0.33 -11.56
C ASP A 230 27.43 0.18 -10.03
N ALA A 231 28.07 -0.90 -9.56
CA ALA A 231 28.19 -1.20 -8.13
C ALA A 231 29.00 -0.14 -7.35
N SER A 232 29.87 0.61 -8.04
CA SER A 232 30.65 1.71 -7.45
C SER A 232 29.88 3.01 -7.27
N GLU A 233 28.69 3.14 -7.89
CA GLU A 233 27.84 4.31 -7.67
C GLU A 233 27.26 4.30 -6.24
N PRO A 234 27.19 5.47 -5.58
CA PRO A 234 26.80 5.58 -4.17
C PRO A 234 25.27 5.53 -3.99
N THR A 235 24.66 4.42 -4.41
CA THR A 235 23.21 4.17 -4.26
C THR A 235 22.94 2.99 -3.33
N ARG A 236 21.78 2.98 -2.68
CA ARG A 236 21.35 1.89 -1.78
C ARG A 236 20.10 1.18 -2.27
N TYR A 237 19.88 -0.02 -1.75
CA TYR A 237 18.59 -0.69 -1.82
C TYR A 237 17.66 -0.09 -0.76
N LEU A 238 16.44 0.23 -1.16
CA LEU A 238 15.42 0.78 -0.27
C LEU A 238 14.31 -0.24 -0.01
N LYS A 239 14.05 -0.53 1.26
CA LYS A 239 12.84 -1.28 1.68
C LYS A 239 11.79 -0.32 2.26
N ILE A 240 10.61 -0.26 1.65
CA ILE A 240 9.47 0.51 2.13
C ILE A 240 8.45 -0.45 2.75
N GLY A 241 8.09 -0.20 4.01
CA GLY A 241 7.00 -0.90 4.69
C GLY A 241 5.75 -0.03 4.79
N LEU A 242 4.61 -0.55 4.33
CA LEU A 242 3.30 0.09 4.43
C LEU A 242 2.44 -0.55 5.52
N TYR A 243 2.23 0.18 6.61
CA TYR A 243 1.15 -0.13 7.56
C TYR A 243 -0.10 0.66 7.17
N HIS A 244 -1.26 0.28 7.71
CA HIS A 244 -2.50 1.01 7.44
C HIS A 244 -3.35 1.19 8.69
N PHE A 245 -4.22 2.18 8.62
CA PHE A 245 -5.19 2.55 9.64
C PHE A 245 -6.44 3.14 8.99
N SER A 246 -7.49 3.30 9.78
CA SER A 246 -8.68 4.07 9.40
C SER A 246 -8.76 5.30 10.30
N SER A 247 -8.86 6.48 9.71
CA SER A 247 -9.07 7.73 10.46
C SER A 247 -10.52 7.91 10.95
N VAL A 248 -11.48 7.28 10.28
CA VAL A 248 -12.92 7.33 10.58
C VAL A 248 -13.29 6.35 11.69
N ASP A 249 -12.81 5.10 11.63
CA ASP A 249 -13.07 4.08 12.65
C ASP A 249 -11.78 3.35 13.09
N PRO A 250 -10.89 4.04 13.84
CA PRO A 250 -9.56 3.52 14.17
C PRO A 250 -9.58 2.24 15.01
N ARG A 251 -10.67 1.96 15.73
CA ARG A 251 -10.76 0.81 16.65
C ARG A 251 -11.25 -0.48 15.99
N HIS A 252 -11.81 -0.39 14.79
CA HIS A 252 -12.38 -1.56 14.12
C HIS A 252 -11.95 -1.72 12.67
N GLN A 253 -11.62 -0.62 11.96
CA GLN A 253 -11.28 -0.63 10.53
C GLN A 253 -9.79 -0.42 10.25
N GLY A 254 -8.93 -0.51 11.27
CA GLY A 254 -7.48 -0.55 11.12
C GLY A 254 -6.95 -1.95 10.78
N CYS A 255 -5.65 -2.15 10.95
CA CYS A 255 -5.02 -3.44 10.65
C CYS A 255 -5.46 -4.56 11.61
N ALA A 256 -6.22 -5.53 11.10
CA ALA A 256 -6.73 -6.66 11.90
C ALA A 256 -5.62 -7.52 12.51
N ALA A 257 -4.51 -7.75 11.79
CA ALA A 257 -3.33 -8.47 12.32
C ALA A 257 -2.74 -7.78 13.57
N HIS A 258 -2.92 -6.46 13.66
CA HIS A 258 -2.50 -5.64 14.78
C HIS A 258 -3.66 -5.20 15.68
N GLY A 259 -4.81 -5.87 15.60
CA GLY A 259 -5.96 -5.63 16.49
C GLY A 259 -6.52 -4.21 16.34
N SER A 260 -6.42 -3.62 15.16
CA SER A 260 -6.79 -2.22 14.88
C SER A 260 -6.03 -1.20 15.76
N ASP A 261 -4.84 -1.54 16.24
CA ASP A 261 -3.96 -0.62 16.96
C ASP A 261 -2.91 -0.05 15.99
N GLU A 262 -3.08 1.23 15.63
CA GLU A 262 -2.20 1.93 14.68
C GLU A 262 -0.74 1.91 15.17
N VAL A 263 -0.51 2.27 16.44
CA VAL A 263 0.85 2.39 16.98
C VAL A 263 1.51 1.02 17.02
N ARG A 264 0.74 -0.03 17.36
CA ARG A 264 1.23 -1.41 17.31
C ARG A 264 1.61 -1.83 15.90
N ALA A 265 0.79 -1.51 14.89
CA ALA A 265 1.07 -1.82 13.50
C ALA A 265 2.35 -1.12 13.00
N ALA A 266 2.45 0.20 13.21
CA ALA A 266 3.62 0.98 12.84
C ALA A 266 4.90 0.50 13.55
N THR A 267 4.82 0.20 14.85
CA THR A 267 5.96 -0.26 15.65
C THR A 267 6.43 -1.65 15.24
N ALA A 268 5.50 -2.58 14.98
CA ALA A 268 5.83 -3.93 14.53
C ALA A 268 6.53 -3.92 13.17
N LEU A 269 6.00 -3.13 12.22
CA LEU A 269 6.61 -3.00 10.90
C LEU A 269 7.97 -2.30 10.95
N LEU A 270 8.12 -1.25 11.78
CA LEU A 270 9.41 -0.61 12.00
C LEU A 270 10.44 -1.58 12.59
N ALA A 271 10.04 -2.43 13.54
CA ALA A 271 10.91 -3.47 14.07
C ALA A 271 11.33 -4.46 12.98
N ARG A 272 10.40 -4.87 12.11
CA ARG A 272 10.66 -5.77 10.98
C ARG A 272 11.62 -5.16 9.93
N LEU A 273 11.47 -3.87 9.62
CA LEU A 273 12.41 -3.13 8.76
C LEU A 273 13.82 -3.09 9.38
N ARG A 274 13.93 -2.88 10.69
CA ARG A 274 15.21 -2.90 11.41
C ARG A 274 15.84 -4.30 11.45
N GLU A 275 15.03 -5.36 11.58
CA GLU A 275 15.49 -6.75 11.49
C GLU A 275 16.12 -7.02 10.12
N PHE A 276 15.51 -6.53 9.03
CA PHE A 276 16.09 -6.63 7.68
C PHE A 276 17.40 -5.87 7.54
N GLY A 277 17.46 -4.59 7.96
CA GLY A 277 18.69 -3.82 7.93
C GLY A 277 19.82 -4.49 8.72
N GLY A 278 19.52 -4.96 9.93
CA GLY A 278 20.47 -5.70 10.76
C GLY A 278 20.89 -7.06 10.17
N ALA A 279 20.00 -7.74 9.45
CA ALA A 279 20.34 -8.98 8.75
C ALA A 279 21.38 -8.73 7.65
N VAL A 280 21.20 -7.70 6.82
CA VAL A 280 22.18 -7.32 5.79
C VAL A 280 23.54 -6.98 6.41
N GLU A 281 23.55 -6.11 7.43
CA GLU A 281 24.78 -5.67 8.10
C GLU A 281 25.54 -6.80 8.80
N SER A 282 24.84 -7.79 9.33
CA SER A 282 25.46 -8.88 10.10
C SER A 282 25.90 -10.07 9.24
N THR A 283 25.28 -10.28 8.08
CA THR A 283 25.58 -11.40 7.18
C THR A 283 26.61 -11.04 6.11
N HIS A 284 26.75 -9.75 5.78
CA HIS A 284 27.63 -9.26 4.73
C HIS A 284 28.71 -8.32 5.29
N CYS A 285 29.89 -8.34 4.68
CA CYS A 285 31.04 -7.56 5.13
C CYS A 285 31.13 -6.19 4.44
N CYS A 286 32.23 -5.47 4.67
CA CYS A 286 32.60 -4.25 3.93
C CYS A 286 31.61 -3.07 4.02
N GLY A 287 30.79 -3.02 5.08
CA GLY A 287 29.82 -1.95 5.29
C GLY A 287 28.59 -2.05 4.39
N ALA A 288 28.20 -3.27 4.00
CA ALA A 288 26.91 -3.53 3.36
C ALA A 288 25.77 -2.98 4.22
N GLY A 289 24.80 -2.34 3.59
CA GLY A 289 23.67 -1.73 4.27
C GLY A 289 22.56 -1.35 3.29
N VAL A 290 21.38 -1.15 3.84
CA VAL A 290 20.15 -0.79 3.12
C VAL A 290 19.52 0.42 3.78
N ASP A 291 18.74 1.18 3.02
CA ASP A 291 17.88 2.19 3.60
C ASP A 291 16.47 1.62 3.80
N THR A 292 15.76 2.14 4.80
CA THR A 292 14.38 1.72 5.11
C THR A 292 13.47 2.93 5.25
N LEU A 293 12.20 2.77 4.88
CA LEU A 293 11.19 3.80 5.04
C LEU A 293 9.89 3.19 5.56
N LEU A 294 9.32 3.81 6.59
CA LEU A 294 8.01 3.45 7.11
C LEU A 294 6.97 4.42 6.57
N VAL A 295 5.88 3.88 6.03
CA VAL A 295 4.75 4.67 5.51
C VAL A 295 3.45 4.12 6.08
N GLY A 296 2.61 5.01 6.60
CA GLY A 296 1.25 4.70 7.02
C GLY A 296 0.24 5.10 5.97
N VAL A 297 -0.81 4.31 5.76
CA VAL A 297 -1.89 4.62 4.83
C VAL A 297 -3.22 4.73 5.58
N ASP A 298 -3.92 5.84 5.41
CA ASP A 298 -5.32 6.00 5.84
C ASP A 298 -6.25 5.40 4.78
N THR A 299 -6.83 4.23 5.06
CA THR A 299 -7.67 3.51 4.10
C THR A 299 -9.03 4.17 3.80
N ASP A 300 -9.38 5.21 4.55
CA ASP A 300 -10.59 6.00 4.33
C ASP A 300 -10.40 7.08 3.26
N THR A 301 -9.15 7.52 3.04
CA THR A 301 -8.85 8.67 2.17
C THR A 301 -7.68 8.44 1.21
N ASP A 302 -7.00 7.29 1.32
CA ASP A 302 -5.69 6.98 0.71
C ASP A 302 -4.56 7.94 1.11
N ALA A 303 -4.77 8.82 2.09
CA ALA A 303 -3.73 9.72 2.56
C ALA A 303 -2.61 8.95 3.25
N ILE A 304 -1.35 9.25 2.91
CA ILE A 304 -0.18 8.67 3.56
C ILE A 304 0.40 9.51 4.69
N ARG A 305 1.05 8.83 5.65
CA ARG A 305 1.99 9.37 6.63
C ARG A 305 3.39 8.85 6.31
N VAL A 306 4.31 9.72 5.94
CA VAL A 306 5.70 9.34 5.65
C VAL A 306 6.55 9.60 6.89
N HIS A 307 7.15 8.54 7.45
CA HIS A 307 8.00 8.65 8.63
C HIS A 307 9.42 9.02 8.22
N VAL A 308 9.71 10.32 8.21
CA VAL A 308 10.95 10.86 7.66
C VAL A 308 12.15 10.44 8.53
N PRO A 309 13.17 9.79 7.94
CA PRO A 309 14.41 9.50 8.66
C PRO A 309 15.12 10.77 9.13
N ASP A 310 15.78 10.71 10.29
CA ASP A 310 16.64 11.81 10.75
C ASP A 310 18.01 11.79 10.04
N ALA A 311 18.90 12.72 10.43
CA ALA A 311 20.26 12.82 9.90
C ALA A 311 21.10 11.53 10.03
N ALA A 312 20.76 10.64 10.97
CA ALA A 312 21.44 9.37 11.16
C ALA A 312 20.73 8.20 10.44
N GLY A 313 19.68 8.47 9.67
CA GLY A 313 18.84 7.45 9.04
C GLY A 313 17.86 6.78 10.00
N GLY A 314 17.75 7.25 11.25
CA GLY A 314 16.83 6.70 12.22
C GLY A 314 15.39 7.01 11.84
N VAL A 315 14.48 6.03 11.97
CA VAL A 315 13.03 6.22 11.79
C VAL A 315 12.32 6.12 13.15
N ASP A 316 11.36 7.01 13.37
CA ASP A 316 10.52 7.08 14.58
C ASP A 316 9.04 7.08 14.19
N VAL A 317 8.23 6.28 14.90
CA VAL A 317 6.78 6.17 14.66
C VAL A 317 6.01 7.46 14.97
N HIS A 318 6.61 8.41 15.68
CA HIS A 318 6.01 9.70 16.02
C HIS A 318 6.54 10.86 15.16
N ARG A 319 7.57 10.62 14.34
CA ARG A 319 8.11 11.62 13.41
C ARG A 319 7.64 11.30 12.00
N PHE A 320 6.55 11.93 11.59
CA PHE A 320 6.00 11.76 10.25
C PHE A 320 5.38 13.04 9.71
N ILE A 321 5.21 13.08 8.39
CA ILE A 321 4.42 14.10 7.72
C ILE A 321 3.19 13.44 7.10
N SER A 322 2.04 14.05 7.32
CA SER A 322 0.76 13.61 6.75
C SER A 322 0.49 14.36 5.45
N SER A 323 0.29 13.62 4.36
CA SER A 323 -0.18 14.15 3.09
C SER A 323 -1.54 14.83 3.19
N ALA A 324 -2.45 14.35 4.06
CA ALA A 324 -3.74 15.01 4.29
C ALA A 324 -3.57 16.41 4.92
N THR A 325 -2.61 16.56 5.83
CA THR A 325 -2.28 17.86 6.42
C THR A 325 -1.61 18.78 5.40
N LEU A 326 -0.66 18.24 4.62
CA LEU A 326 -0.01 19.00 3.55
C LEU A 326 -1.01 19.46 2.48
N TYR A 327 -1.95 18.59 2.09
CA TYR A 327 -3.02 18.91 1.15
C TYR A 327 -3.73 20.22 1.54
N GLU A 328 -4.11 20.36 2.81
CA GLU A 328 -4.79 21.57 3.29
C GLU A 328 -3.86 22.79 3.33
N GLN A 329 -2.62 22.59 3.76
CA GLN A 329 -1.62 23.66 3.87
C GLN A 329 -1.17 24.20 2.51
N THR A 330 -1.18 23.36 1.47
CA THR A 330 -0.73 23.72 0.13
C THR A 330 -1.85 24.01 -0.86
N ALA A 331 -3.12 23.82 -0.48
CA ALA A 331 -4.27 23.98 -1.37
C ALA A 331 -4.40 25.38 -2.01
N SER A 332 -3.94 26.42 -1.31
CA SER A 332 -4.01 27.81 -1.78
C SER A 332 -2.71 28.34 -2.40
N LEU A 333 -1.68 27.49 -2.48
CA LEU A 333 -0.37 27.86 -3.03
C LEU A 333 -0.31 27.60 -4.53
N GLU A 334 0.56 28.34 -5.22
CA GLU A 334 0.95 27.98 -6.58
C GLU A 334 1.78 26.68 -6.58
N ARG A 335 1.72 25.93 -7.68
CA ARG A 335 2.31 24.58 -7.78
C ARG A 335 3.77 24.48 -7.33
N GLU A 336 4.64 25.40 -7.78
CA GLU A 336 6.05 25.40 -7.39
C GLU A 336 6.26 25.83 -5.93
N ALA A 337 5.44 26.75 -5.42
CA ALA A 337 5.47 27.13 -4.01
C ALA A 337 4.99 26.00 -3.10
N ALA A 338 4.01 25.20 -3.54
CA ALA A 338 3.57 23.99 -2.86
C ALA A 338 4.67 22.92 -2.82
N LYS A 339 5.38 22.68 -3.92
CA LYS A 339 6.54 21.77 -3.96
C LYS A 339 7.63 22.22 -2.99
N GLU A 340 7.95 23.51 -3.00
CA GLU A 340 8.96 24.07 -2.11
C GLU A 340 8.56 24.00 -0.64
N PHE A 341 7.28 24.23 -0.33
CA PHE A 341 6.73 24.05 1.01
C PHE A 341 6.92 22.61 1.50
N ILE A 342 6.60 21.61 0.67
CA ILE A 342 6.79 20.18 1.01
C ILE A 342 8.27 19.88 1.24
N ARG A 343 9.17 20.40 0.38
CA ARG A 343 10.62 20.22 0.52
C ARG A 343 11.14 20.72 1.87
N HIS A 344 10.68 21.89 2.30
CA HIS A 344 11.00 22.45 3.61
C HIS A 344 10.39 21.65 4.76
N ALA A 345 9.10 21.27 4.66
CA ALA A 345 8.45 20.47 5.69
C ALA A 345 9.16 19.12 5.93
N VAL A 346 9.64 18.47 4.85
CA VAL A 346 10.44 17.23 4.93
C VAL A 346 11.78 17.46 5.65
N ALA A 347 12.50 18.54 5.32
CA ALA A 347 13.76 18.86 5.97
C ALA A 347 13.58 19.20 7.46
N ASP A 348 12.57 20.01 7.78
CA ASP A 348 12.22 20.38 9.15
C ASP A 348 11.83 19.16 9.98
N CYS A 349 11.05 18.24 9.39
CA CYS A 349 10.69 16.98 10.04
C CYS A 349 11.91 16.11 10.33
N ALA A 350 12.84 16.00 9.37
CA ALA A 350 14.11 15.30 9.55
C ALA A 350 15.08 15.98 10.54
N GLY A 351 14.84 17.25 10.87
CA GLY A 351 15.69 18.05 11.76
C GLY A 351 17.02 18.46 11.10
N VAL A 352 17.02 18.64 9.77
CA VAL A 352 18.20 19.00 8.97
C VAL A 352 17.94 20.24 8.14
N ASP A 353 19.01 20.89 7.66
CA ASP A 353 18.88 21.97 6.70
C ASP A 353 18.31 21.44 5.37
N ALA A 354 17.48 22.24 4.71
CA ALA A 354 16.88 21.84 3.45
C ALA A 354 17.92 21.59 2.33
N ALA A 355 19.12 22.16 2.46
CA ALA A 355 20.27 21.95 1.58
C ALA A 355 21.28 20.90 2.11
N ASP A 356 20.92 20.11 3.13
CA ASP A 356 21.76 19.02 3.63
C ASP A 356 21.95 17.93 2.57
N ALA A 357 23.13 17.89 1.95
CA ALA A 357 23.44 16.98 0.85
C ALA A 357 23.41 15.48 1.24
N PRO A 358 23.91 15.05 2.42
CA PRO A 358 23.87 13.63 2.81
C PRO A 358 22.46 13.02 2.86
N THR A 359 21.45 13.79 3.24
CA THR A 359 20.06 13.33 3.34
C THR A 359 19.20 13.67 2.11
N GLU A 360 19.76 14.34 1.11
CA GLU A 360 19.00 14.90 -0.02
C GLU A 360 18.18 13.85 -0.76
N GLY A 361 18.75 12.69 -1.10
CA GLY A 361 18.06 11.64 -1.85
C GLY A 361 16.81 11.10 -1.14
N MET A 362 16.95 10.76 0.15
CA MET A 362 15.83 10.29 0.97
C MET A 362 14.76 11.38 1.15
N ARG A 363 15.16 12.64 1.39
CA ARG A 363 14.21 13.75 1.50
C ARG A 363 13.49 14.01 0.18
N TRP A 364 14.18 13.88 -0.95
CA TRP A 364 13.57 14.01 -2.27
C TRP A 364 12.53 12.92 -2.50
N LEU A 365 12.83 11.66 -2.16
CA LEU A 365 11.86 10.57 -2.22
C LEU A 365 10.64 10.83 -1.32
N CYS A 366 10.85 11.25 -0.07
CA CYS A 366 9.74 11.57 0.85
C CYS A 366 8.85 12.67 0.27
N GLY A 367 9.44 13.74 -0.26
CA GLY A 367 8.70 14.82 -0.92
C GLY A 367 7.95 14.36 -2.17
N TYR A 368 8.56 13.49 -2.98
CA TYR A 368 7.95 12.88 -4.15
C TYR A 368 6.69 12.07 -3.78
N LEU A 369 6.80 11.18 -2.79
CA LEU A 369 5.68 10.36 -2.30
C LEU A 369 4.54 11.25 -1.78
N LEU A 370 4.85 12.29 -0.98
CA LEU A 370 3.85 13.21 -0.43
C LEU A 370 3.16 14.02 -1.54
N LYS A 371 3.91 14.60 -2.48
CA LYS A 371 3.36 15.36 -3.62
C LYS A 371 2.42 14.48 -4.46
N ASN A 372 2.85 13.27 -4.79
CA ASN A 372 2.05 12.36 -5.60
C ASN A 372 0.80 11.87 -4.88
N ASN A 373 0.92 11.55 -3.59
CA ASN A 373 -0.21 11.11 -2.79
C ASN A 373 -1.25 12.23 -2.55
N ILE A 374 -0.84 13.49 -2.48
CA ILE A 374 -1.78 14.63 -2.50
C ILE A 374 -2.68 14.57 -3.75
N GLY A 375 -2.12 14.18 -4.91
CA GLY A 375 -2.90 13.95 -6.13
C GLY A 375 -3.87 12.76 -6.03
N GLN A 376 -3.57 11.76 -5.20
CA GLN A 376 -4.50 10.66 -4.89
C GLN A 376 -5.59 11.10 -3.93
N VAL A 377 -5.25 11.85 -2.87
CA VAL A 377 -6.23 12.42 -1.94
C VAL A 377 -7.22 13.33 -2.67
N ASP A 378 -6.74 14.17 -3.60
CA ASP A 378 -7.59 14.99 -4.47
C ASP A 378 -8.53 14.12 -5.31
N ALA A 379 -8.00 13.04 -5.91
CA ALA A 379 -8.77 12.11 -6.73
C ALA A 379 -9.88 11.41 -5.92
N VAL A 380 -9.56 10.84 -4.75
CA VAL A 380 -10.53 10.17 -3.87
C VAL A 380 -11.64 11.13 -3.46
N ARG A 381 -11.28 12.36 -3.07
CA ARG A 381 -12.26 13.42 -2.74
C ARG A 381 -13.14 13.77 -3.93
N GLY A 382 -12.55 13.89 -5.12
CA GLY A 382 -13.29 14.18 -6.36
C GLY A 382 -14.22 13.04 -6.80
N TRP A 383 -13.83 11.79 -6.59
CA TRP A 383 -14.64 10.63 -7.01
C TRP A 383 -15.79 10.34 -6.06
N ASN A 384 -15.57 10.50 -4.75
CA ASN A 384 -16.52 10.08 -3.72
C ASN A 384 -17.24 11.25 -3.03
N GLY A 385 -16.85 12.50 -3.32
CA GLY A 385 -17.36 13.68 -2.59
C GLY A 385 -16.84 13.76 -1.14
N GLY A 386 -15.72 13.09 -0.84
CA GLY A 386 -15.18 12.90 0.50
C GLY A 386 -14.21 11.70 0.55
N GLY A 387 -14.18 10.99 1.68
CA GLY A 387 -13.51 9.69 1.77
C GLY A 387 -14.30 8.57 1.08
N TYR A 388 -13.76 7.35 1.10
CA TYR A 388 -14.47 6.17 0.63
C TYR A 388 -15.74 5.91 1.46
N ALA A 389 -16.84 5.56 0.79
CA ALA A 389 -18.07 5.13 1.45
C ALA A 389 -17.94 3.72 2.06
N ASP A 390 -17.12 2.87 1.44
CA ASP A 390 -16.86 1.50 1.87
C ASP A 390 -15.69 1.48 2.86
N SER A 391 -16.02 1.36 4.15
CA SER A 391 -15.05 1.41 5.25
C SER A 391 -14.29 0.10 5.48
N GLY A 392 -14.72 -1.00 4.87
CA GLY A 392 -14.20 -2.35 5.15
C GLY A 392 -13.79 -3.18 3.93
N HIS A 393 -13.65 -4.48 4.19
CA HIS A 393 -13.19 -5.52 3.25
C HIS A 393 -14.28 -5.92 2.24
N THR A 394 -14.00 -5.81 0.95
CA THR A 394 -14.90 -6.21 -0.14
C THR A 394 -14.17 -6.91 -1.30
N GLU A 395 -13.07 -7.61 -0.96
CA GLU A 395 -12.21 -8.33 -1.90
C GLU A 395 -12.98 -9.37 -2.72
N GLN A 396 -12.68 -9.46 -4.01
CA GLN A 396 -13.31 -10.37 -4.95
C GLN A 396 -12.62 -11.75 -4.99
N LEU A 397 -11.32 -11.79 -4.67
CA LEU A 397 -10.52 -13.01 -4.65
C LEU A 397 -9.37 -12.94 -3.65
N VAL A 398 -8.78 -14.11 -3.38
CA VAL A 398 -7.54 -14.28 -2.62
C VAL A 398 -6.46 -14.75 -3.59
N VAL A 399 -5.31 -14.07 -3.60
CA VAL A 399 -4.11 -14.48 -4.33
C VAL A 399 -3.05 -14.87 -3.32
N ALA A 400 -2.47 -16.07 -3.51
CA ALA A 400 -1.38 -16.56 -2.70
C ALA A 400 -0.13 -16.73 -3.57
N GLY A 401 0.99 -16.12 -3.16
CA GLY A 401 2.25 -16.12 -3.90
C GLY A 401 2.62 -14.73 -4.46
N ASP A 402 3.25 -14.72 -5.63
CA ASP A 402 3.77 -13.48 -6.23
C ASP A 402 2.64 -12.48 -6.53
N ALA A 403 2.96 -11.19 -6.36
CA ALA A 403 2.05 -10.11 -6.69
C ALA A 403 1.71 -10.09 -8.19
N ILE A 404 0.46 -9.73 -8.51
CA ILE A 404 -0.01 -9.58 -9.89
C ILE A 404 -0.20 -8.09 -10.17
N ASP A 405 0.87 -7.44 -10.59
CA ASP A 405 0.93 -5.98 -10.71
C ASP A 405 0.04 -5.42 -11.83
N ASP A 406 -0.32 -6.23 -12.84
CA ASP A 406 -1.15 -5.83 -13.98
C ASP A 406 -2.56 -5.34 -13.58
N VAL A 407 -3.06 -5.78 -12.41
CA VAL A 407 -4.42 -5.48 -11.94
C VAL A 407 -4.39 -5.05 -10.47
N GLN A 408 -3.79 -3.88 -10.24
CA GLN A 408 -3.81 -3.22 -8.93
C GLN A 408 -5.11 -2.40 -8.74
N LEU A 409 -5.91 -2.77 -7.74
CA LEU A 409 -7.11 -2.03 -7.36
C LEU A 409 -7.47 -2.26 -5.88
N ARG A 410 -7.85 -1.17 -5.21
CA ARG A 410 -8.42 -1.18 -3.85
C ARG A 410 -9.59 -2.16 -3.76
N ASN A 411 -9.57 -3.04 -2.76
CA ASN A 411 -10.57 -4.07 -2.48
C ASN A 411 -10.81 -5.04 -3.65
N LEU A 412 -9.85 -5.25 -4.54
CA LEU A 412 -9.96 -6.31 -5.54
C LEU A 412 -9.47 -7.65 -4.99
N VAL A 413 -8.27 -7.67 -4.41
CA VAL A 413 -7.57 -8.89 -4.02
C VAL A 413 -7.06 -8.77 -2.59
N PHE A 414 -7.24 -9.83 -1.79
CA PHE A 414 -6.42 -10.06 -0.60
C PHE A 414 -5.19 -10.87 -1.04
N GLN A 415 -4.00 -10.31 -0.89
CA GLN A 415 -2.75 -10.87 -1.44
C GLN A 415 -1.79 -11.27 -0.31
N ALA A 416 -1.35 -12.53 -0.28
CA ALA A 416 -0.54 -13.06 0.83
C ALA A 416 0.52 -14.10 0.41
#